data_AF-A0A8T5R2H2-F1
#
_entry.id   AF-A0A8T5R2H2-F1
#
_cell.length_a   1.000
_cell.length_b   1.000
_cell.length_c   1.000
_cell.angle_alpha   90.00
_cell.angle_beta   90.00
_cell.angle_gamma   90.00
#
_symmetry.space_group_name_H-M   'P 1'
#
loop_
_entity.id
_entity.type
_entity.pdbx_description
1 polymer ?
#
loop_
_entity_poly.entity_id
_entity_poly.type
_entity_poly.pdbx_seq_one_letter_code
_entity_poly.pdbx_strand_id
1 'polypeptide(L)'
;MGRKSKVEIENEQLKSELSDLKKMMEKFLSQKSESSEVENKAEDNKSVFEDNIVMNPTQLINITSLFTGGMTLTGSHGKPIRLDRFGVTIPVTFEDLNHVCSNMRSFAEEGYFFIHSEKAIQLLYLQEKYKKIISAKEIENVITLPIEEIEKTYNNVAKNIKQSIIDIAVQGIVNNDPLYSDRNKIDVLSKLYGKDLNIVARNVREYSET
;
A
#
# COMPACT_ATOMS: atom_id res chain seq x y z
N MET A 1 61.33 28.98 1.89
CA MET A 1 60.24 28.00 1.77
C MET A 1 58.98 28.61 2.38
N GLY A 2 58.03 29.05 1.55
CA GLY A 2 56.80 29.70 2.03
C GLY A 2 55.85 28.68 2.67
N ARG A 3 55.44 28.91 3.92
CA ARG A 3 54.38 28.14 4.59
C ARG A 3 53.06 28.45 3.88
N LYS A 4 52.47 27.45 3.20
CA LYS A 4 51.08 27.55 2.72
C LYS A 4 50.16 27.83 3.92
N SER A 5 49.24 28.77 3.75
CA SER A 5 48.29 29.14 4.80
C SER A 5 47.26 28.03 4.98
N LYS A 6 46.68 27.91 6.19
CA LYS A 6 45.66 26.88 6.51
C LYS A 6 44.49 26.90 5.51
N VAL A 7 44.15 28.08 4.98
CA VAL A 7 43.10 28.32 3.98
C VAL A 7 43.46 27.78 2.60
N GLU A 8 44.74 27.76 2.22
CA GLU A 8 45.18 27.18 0.94
C GLU A 8 45.15 25.65 0.97
N ILE A 9 45.45 25.05 2.11
CA ILE A 9 45.36 23.60 2.33
C ILE A 9 43.90 23.15 2.30
N GLU A 10 43.02 23.89 2.96
CA GLU A 10 41.57 23.62 3.01
C GLU A 10 40.93 23.78 1.61
N ASN A 11 41.36 24.78 0.82
CA ASN A 11 40.92 24.94 -0.56
C ASN A 11 41.42 23.83 -1.50
N GLU A 12 42.61 23.29 -1.29
CA GLU A 12 43.11 22.14 -2.05
C GLU A 12 42.32 20.86 -1.70
N GLN A 13 41.99 20.66 -0.41
CA GLN A 13 41.18 19.54 0.07
C GLN A 13 39.73 19.60 -0.44
N LEU A 14 39.09 20.77 -0.36
CA LEU A 14 37.74 20.99 -0.89
C LEU A 14 37.67 20.75 -2.41
N LYS A 15 38.73 21.10 -3.15
CA LYS A 15 38.82 20.81 -4.59
C LYS A 15 38.97 19.31 -4.88
N SER A 16 39.70 18.56 -4.06
CA SER A 16 39.77 17.10 -4.22
C SER A 16 38.43 16.44 -3.92
N GLU A 17 37.74 16.87 -2.85
CA GLU A 17 36.43 16.33 -2.47
C GLU A 17 35.35 16.61 -3.54
N LEU A 18 35.35 17.80 -4.15
CA LEU A 18 34.46 18.13 -5.27
C LEU A 18 34.73 17.29 -6.52
N SER A 19 36.00 16.99 -6.81
CA SER A 19 36.38 16.10 -7.92
C SER A 19 35.87 14.68 -7.67
N ASP A 20 36.02 14.18 -6.46
CA ASP A 20 35.63 12.81 -6.11
C ASP A 20 34.10 12.67 -6.06
N LEU A 21 33.39 13.68 -5.56
CA LEU A 21 31.93 13.73 -5.58
C LEU A 21 31.40 13.77 -7.02
N LYS A 22 32.06 14.52 -7.93
CA LYS A 22 31.68 14.59 -9.34
C LYS A 22 31.86 13.25 -10.05
N LYS A 23 32.96 12.53 -9.79
CA LYS A 23 33.19 11.18 -10.32
C LYS A 23 32.17 10.18 -9.79
N MET A 24 31.77 10.31 -8.52
CA MET A 24 30.76 9.44 -7.91
C MET A 24 29.38 9.69 -8.54
N MET A 25 29.04 10.96 -8.81
CA MET A 25 27.80 11.37 -9.48
C MET A 25 27.77 10.93 -10.95
N GLU A 26 28.88 11.05 -11.69
CA GLU A 26 28.98 10.53 -13.07
C GLU A 26 28.78 9.01 -13.09
N LYS A 27 29.40 8.28 -12.16
CA LYS A 27 29.21 6.82 -12.04
C LYS A 27 27.77 6.44 -11.67
N PHE A 28 27.10 7.24 -10.84
CA PHE A 28 25.69 7.05 -10.49
C PHE A 28 24.74 7.36 -11.66
N LEU A 29 25.05 8.37 -12.47
CA LEU A 29 24.30 8.71 -13.69
C LEU A 29 24.47 7.65 -14.77
N SER A 30 25.68 7.13 -14.97
CA SER A 30 25.94 6.02 -15.91
C SER A 30 25.22 4.73 -15.50
N GLN A 31 25.14 4.44 -14.20
CA GLN A 31 24.42 3.29 -13.68
C GLN A 31 22.88 3.46 -13.76
N LYS A 32 22.39 4.71 -13.77
CA LYS A 32 20.96 5.05 -13.93
C LYS A 32 20.52 5.11 -15.41
N SER A 33 21.43 5.44 -16.34
CA SER A 33 21.15 5.45 -17.78
C SER A 33 21.01 4.05 -18.39
N GLU A 34 21.53 3.00 -17.76
CA GLU A 34 21.23 1.61 -18.15
C GLU A 34 19.86 1.13 -17.64
N SER A 35 19.17 1.91 -16.81
CA SER A 35 17.83 1.60 -16.28
C SER A 35 16.71 2.51 -16.82
N SER A 36 17.01 3.36 -17.80
CA SER A 36 16.11 4.44 -18.26
C SER A 36 16.09 4.59 -19.78
N GLU A 37 16.03 3.50 -20.53
CA GLU A 37 15.70 3.52 -21.96
C GLU A 37 14.47 2.63 -22.26
N VAL A 38 13.35 2.89 -21.59
CA VAL A 38 12.04 2.59 -22.17
C VAL A 38 11.07 3.66 -21.73
N GLU A 39 11.01 4.77 -22.46
CA GLU A 39 9.75 5.50 -22.57
C GLU A 39 9.69 6.31 -23.87
N ASN A 40 8.60 6.07 -24.61
CA ASN A 40 8.11 6.72 -25.82
C ASN A 40 8.48 6.10 -27.17
N LYS A 41 7.71 5.06 -27.53
CA LYS A 41 6.92 5.06 -28.78
C LYS A 41 5.71 4.14 -28.64
N ALA A 42 4.57 4.69 -29.04
CA ALA A 42 3.26 4.08 -29.05
C ALA A 42 3.18 2.85 -29.97
N GLU A 43 2.20 1.99 -29.65
CA GLU A 43 1.61 0.96 -30.50
C GLU A 43 2.55 -0.15 -30.98
N ASP A 44 2.66 -1.21 -30.18
CA ASP A 44 2.48 -2.55 -30.73
C ASP A 44 2.09 -3.56 -29.63
N ASN A 45 1.28 -4.54 -29.99
CA ASN A 45 0.80 -5.62 -29.14
C ASN A 45 1.98 -6.44 -28.58
N LYS A 46 2.56 -6.04 -27.45
CA LYS A 46 3.49 -6.86 -26.69
C LYS A 46 2.72 -7.76 -25.73
N SER A 47 2.23 -8.88 -26.26
CA SER A 47 2.12 -10.11 -25.48
C SER A 47 3.54 -10.58 -25.10
N VAL A 48 4.14 -9.91 -24.13
CA VAL A 48 5.37 -10.38 -23.48
C VAL A 48 4.91 -10.96 -22.16
N PHE A 49 4.50 -12.24 -22.21
CA PHE A 49 4.62 -13.08 -21.03
C PHE A 49 6.11 -13.11 -20.72
N GLU A 50 6.53 -12.28 -19.77
CA GLU A 50 7.88 -12.37 -19.20
C GLU A 50 8.09 -13.81 -18.73
N ASP A 51 9.26 -14.33 -19.08
CA ASP A 51 9.67 -15.72 -18.96
C ASP A 51 9.26 -16.38 -17.63
N ASN A 52 8.43 -17.43 -17.73
CA ASN A 52 8.23 -18.48 -16.72
C ASN A 52 8.25 -18.01 -15.26
N ILE A 53 7.37 -17.07 -14.89
CA ILE A 53 7.07 -16.86 -13.47
C ILE A 53 6.41 -18.15 -12.99
N VAL A 54 7.13 -18.93 -12.19
CA VAL A 54 6.64 -20.17 -11.58
C VAL A 54 6.78 -20.04 -10.08
N MET A 55 5.70 -20.31 -9.35
CA MET A 55 5.67 -20.33 -7.91
C MET A 55 5.34 -21.74 -7.44
N ASN A 56 6.04 -22.21 -6.40
CA ASN A 56 5.75 -23.51 -5.81
C ASN A 56 4.38 -23.43 -5.10
N PRO A 57 3.43 -24.36 -5.34
CA PRO A 57 2.15 -24.41 -4.65
C PRO A 57 2.25 -24.37 -3.12
N THR A 58 3.30 -24.97 -2.55
CA THR A 58 3.50 -25.01 -1.08
C THR A 58 4.25 -23.79 -0.54
N GLN A 59 4.65 -22.84 -1.39
CA GLN A 59 5.33 -21.63 -0.95
C GLN A 59 4.39 -20.80 -0.07
N LEU A 60 4.88 -20.39 1.10
CA LEU A 60 4.13 -19.51 1.99
C LEU A 60 4.20 -18.07 1.51
N ILE A 61 3.04 -17.41 1.51
CA ILE A 61 2.82 -16.03 1.14
C ILE A 61 2.07 -15.37 2.29
N ASN A 62 2.54 -14.21 2.72
CA ASN A 62 1.83 -13.44 3.72
C ASN A 62 0.64 -12.71 3.08
N ILE A 63 -0.51 -12.81 3.71
CA ILE A 63 -1.68 -11.99 3.40
C ILE A 63 -2.10 -11.19 4.63
N THR A 64 -2.51 -9.95 4.44
CA THR A 64 -3.01 -9.08 5.52
C THR A 64 -4.50 -8.81 5.33
N SER A 65 -5.29 -8.92 6.39
CA SER A 65 -6.69 -8.50 6.37
C SER A 65 -6.78 -6.98 6.18
N LEU A 66 -7.54 -6.54 5.20
CA LEU A 66 -7.90 -5.14 5.00
C LEU A 66 -9.37 -4.88 5.36
N PHE A 67 -10.07 -5.86 5.93
CA PHE A 67 -11.46 -5.74 6.35
C PHE A 67 -11.60 -5.69 7.87
N THR A 68 -12.48 -4.83 8.35
CA THR A 68 -12.71 -4.52 9.77
C THR A 68 -13.65 -5.51 10.46
N GLY A 69 -14.58 -6.14 9.73
CA GLY A 69 -15.58 -7.06 10.28
C GLY A 69 -15.11 -8.51 10.48
N GLY A 70 -13.84 -8.80 10.20
CA GLY A 70 -13.32 -10.16 10.17
C GLY A 70 -13.85 -10.98 8.99
N MET A 71 -13.07 -11.93 8.50
CA MET A 71 -13.50 -12.82 7.41
C MET A 71 -12.93 -14.22 7.55
N THR A 72 -13.66 -15.18 6.98
CA THR A 72 -13.17 -16.55 6.79
C THR A 72 -13.11 -16.84 5.30
N LEU A 73 -11.90 -17.13 4.82
CA LEU A 73 -11.64 -17.55 3.44
C LEU A 73 -11.61 -19.09 3.40
N THR A 74 -11.98 -19.66 2.25
CA THR A 74 -11.95 -21.12 2.06
C THR A 74 -10.72 -21.49 1.22
N GLY A 75 -9.70 -22.04 1.88
CA GLY A 75 -8.49 -22.56 1.25
C GLY A 75 -8.71 -23.87 0.50
N SER A 76 -7.62 -24.45 0.00
CA SER A 76 -7.64 -25.75 -0.66
C SER A 76 -8.18 -26.82 0.31
N HIS A 77 -8.86 -27.83 -0.24
CA HIS A 77 -9.50 -28.91 0.53
C HIS A 77 -10.52 -28.45 1.60
N GLY A 78 -11.07 -27.25 1.49
CA GLY A 78 -12.07 -26.73 2.44
C GLY A 78 -11.50 -26.26 3.77
N LYS A 79 -10.17 -26.06 3.86
CA LYS A 79 -9.52 -25.54 5.07
C LYS A 79 -9.93 -24.08 5.31
N PRO A 80 -10.50 -23.75 6.48
CA PRO A 80 -10.86 -22.37 6.80
C PRO A 80 -9.61 -21.55 7.13
N ILE A 81 -9.46 -20.40 6.48
CA ILE A 81 -8.42 -19.41 6.74
C ILE A 81 -9.09 -18.20 7.38
N ARG A 82 -8.83 -17.99 8.66
CA ARG A 82 -9.48 -16.94 9.44
C ARG A 82 -8.61 -15.69 9.52
N LEU A 83 -9.21 -14.56 9.17
CA LEU A 83 -8.66 -13.22 9.28
C LEU A 83 -9.54 -12.47 10.27
N ASP A 84 -9.22 -12.57 11.55
CA ASP A 84 -10.14 -12.17 12.63
C ASP A 84 -10.32 -10.66 12.74
N ARG A 85 -9.28 -9.88 12.41
CA ARG A 85 -9.26 -8.42 12.58
C ARG A 85 -8.51 -7.75 11.44
N PHE A 86 -8.81 -6.47 11.21
CA PHE A 86 -8.05 -5.62 10.32
C PHE A 86 -6.55 -5.61 10.69
N GLY A 87 -5.67 -5.58 9.69
CA GLY A 87 -4.22 -5.52 9.87
C GLY A 87 -3.56 -6.85 10.27
N VAL A 88 -4.34 -7.89 10.61
CA VAL A 88 -3.77 -9.21 10.93
C VAL A 88 -3.14 -9.81 9.68
N THR A 89 -1.89 -10.24 9.82
CA THR A 89 -1.12 -10.87 8.76
C THR A 89 -0.91 -12.33 9.07
N ILE A 90 -1.24 -13.20 8.12
CA ILE A 90 -1.07 -14.66 8.25
C ILE A 90 -0.34 -15.23 7.02
N PRO A 91 0.50 -16.26 7.21
CA PRO A 91 1.06 -17.01 6.10
C PRO A 91 0.03 -18.00 5.55
N VAL A 92 -0.14 -18.03 4.23
CA VAL A 92 -0.96 -19.01 3.49
C VAL A 92 -0.13 -19.62 2.36
N THR A 93 -0.42 -20.86 1.96
CA THR A 93 0.25 -21.44 0.79
C THR A 93 -0.25 -20.77 -0.49
N PHE A 94 0.57 -20.77 -1.54
CA PHE A 94 0.14 -20.29 -2.84
C PHE A 94 -1.05 -21.07 -3.38
N GLU A 95 -1.10 -22.38 -3.14
CA GLU A 95 -2.23 -23.22 -3.50
C GLU A 95 -3.55 -22.75 -2.83
N ASP A 96 -3.52 -22.51 -1.52
CA ASP A 96 -4.66 -22.00 -0.77
C ASP A 96 -5.08 -20.63 -1.31
N LEU A 97 -4.11 -19.74 -1.55
CA LEU A 97 -4.37 -18.41 -2.08
C LEU A 97 -4.99 -18.45 -3.49
N ASN A 98 -4.47 -19.32 -4.37
CA ASN A 98 -5.01 -19.51 -5.71
C ASN A 98 -6.44 -20.04 -5.67
N HIS A 99 -6.73 -20.98 -4.77
CA HIS A 99 -8.09 -21.49 -4.54
C HIS A 99 -9.04 -20.39 -4.05
N VAL A 100 -8.60 -19.56 -3.08
CA VAL A 100 -9.37 -18.40 -2.60
C VAL A 100 -9.65 -17.43 -3.75
N CYS A 101 -8.66 -17.07 -4.55
CA CYS A 101 -8.84 -16.16 -5.68
C CYS A 101 -9.73 -16.74 -6.79
N SER A 102 -9.79 -18.07 -6.92
CA SER A 102 -10.65 -18.74 -7.88
C SER A 102 -12.12 -18.74 -7.44
N ASN A 103 -12.39 -19.00 -6.16
CA ASN A 103 -13.77 -19.08 -5.63
C ASN A 103 -14.33 -17.73 -5.21
N MET A 104 -13.49 -16.87 -4.63
CA MET A 104 -13.85 -15.58 -4.04
C MET A 104 -13.08 -14.45 -4.73
N ARG A 105 -13.11 -14.44 -6.07
CA ARG A 105 -12.36 -13.50 -6.91
C ARG A 105 -12.60 -12.04 -6.52
N SER A 106 -13.86 -11.67 -6.24
CA SER A 106 -14.24 -10.31 -5.83
C SER A 106 -13.49 -9.84 -4.59
N PHE A 107 -13.15 -10.74 -3.66
CA PHE A 107 -12.47 -10.36 -2.43
C PHE A 107 -11.03 -9.92 -2.72
N ALA A 108 -10.35 -10.63 -3.60
CA ALA A 108 -9.01 -10.28 -4.04
C ALA A 108 -9.00 -9.00 -4.88
N GLU A 109 -10.00 -8.78 -5.74
CA GLU A 109 -10.08 -7.58 -6.59
C GLU A 109 -10.50 -6.31 -5.85
N GLU A 110 -11.37 -6.43 -4.84
CA GLU A 110 -11.85 -5.28 -4.08
C GLU A 110 -10.94 -4.91 -2.90
N GLY A 111 -9.93 -5.72 -2.60
CA GLY A 111 -8.96 -5.46 -1.54
C GLY A 111 -9.50 -5.81 -0.15
N TYR A 112 -10.12 -6.99 0.00
CA TYR A 112 -10.48 -7.55 1.31
C TYR A 112 -9.24 -8.03 2.08
N PHE A 113 -8.22 -8.47 1.35
CA PHE A 113 -6.91 -8.80 1.89
C PHE A 113 -5.81 -8.29 0.95
N PHE A 114 -4.63 -8.04 1.50
CA PHE A 114 -3.44 -7.61 0.80
C PHE A 114 -2.45 -8.77 0.64
N ILE A 115 -2.00 -9.04 -0.57
CA ILE A 115 -0.98 -10.08 -0.85
C ILE A 115 0.42 -9.43 -0.84
N HIS A 116 1.31 -9.91 0.03
CA HIS A 116 2.70 -9.40 0.15
C HIS A 116 3.68 -10.03 -0.85
N SER A 117 3.21 -10.37 -2.05
CA SER A 117 4.03 -10.99 -3.08
C SER A 117 3.61 -10.53 -4.47
N GLU A 118 4.45 -9.71 -5.09
CA GLU A 118 4.27 -9.25 -6.48
C GLU A 118 4.18 -10.43 -7.46
N LYS A 119 5.01 -11.46 -7.26
CA LYS A 119 4.96 -12.68 -8.06
C LYS A 119 3.59 -13.36 -7.97
N ALA A 120 3.01 -13.44 -6.77
CA ALA A 120 1.69 -14.04 -6.60
C ALA A 120 0.59 -13.18 -7.24
N ILE A 121 0.68 -11.85 -7.09
CA ILE A 121 -0.25 -10.90 -7.74
C ILE A 121 -0.22 -11.06 -9.25
N GLN A 122 0.98 -11.24 -9.83
CA GLN A 122 1.16 -11.44 -11.26
C GLN A 122 0.55 -12.77 -11.73
N LEU A 123 0.83 -13.86 -11.02
CA LEU A 123 0.30 -15.20 -11.32
C LEU A 123 -1.22 -15.30 -11.20
N LEU A 124 -1.81 -14.51 -10.30
CA LEU A 124 -3.25 -14.46 -10.06
C LEU A 124 -3.98 -13.47 -10.99
N TYR A 125 -3.25 -12.77 -11.88
CA TYR A 125 -3.76 -11.75 -12.80
C TYR A 125 -4.49 -10.62 -12.07
N LEU A 126 -3.88 -10.12 -10.99
CA LEU A 126 -4.44 -9.08 -10.12
C LEU A 126 -3.75 -7.72 -10.25
N GLN A 127 -2.73 -7.57 -11.10
CA GLN A 127 -1.88 -6.38 -11.22
C GLN A 127 -2.70 -5.09 -11.40
N GLU A 128 -3.64 -5.09 -12.36
CA GLU A 128 -4.46 -3.90 -12.65
C GLU A 128 -5.40 -3.55 -11.49
N LYS A 129 -5.89 -4.54 -10.76
CA LYS A 129 -6.78 -4.33 -9.60
C LYS A 129 -5.98 -3.84 -8.40
N TYR A 130 -4.79 -4.37 -8.20
CA TYR A 130 -3.88 -4.02 -7.11
C TYR A 130 -3.37 -2.58 -7.18
N LYS A 131 -3.42 -1.91 -8.34
CA LYS A 131 -3.18 -0.45 -8.45
C LYS A 131 -4.10 0.40 -7.57
N LYS A 132 -5.27 -0.13 -7.18
CA LYS A 132 -6.26 0.54 -6.33
C LYS A 132 -6.29 -0.01 -4.91
N ILE A 133 -5.38 -0.90 -4.55
CA ILE A 133 -5.30 -1.51 -3.23
C ILE A 133 -4.06 -0.95 -2.53
N ILE A 134 -4.30 -0.28 -1.41
CA ILE A 134 -3.25 0.22 -0.51
C ILE A 134 -3.10 -0.72 0.68
N SER A 135 -1.94 -0.66 1.33
CA SER A 135 -1.61 -1.46 2.51
C SER A 135 -2.44 -1.07 3.74
N ALA A 136 -2.52 -1.96 4.73
CA ALA A 136 -3.20 -1.69 5.99
C ALA A 136 -2.69 -0.41 6.67
N LYS A 137 -1.36 -0.21 6.65
CA LYS A 137 -0.72 0.98 7.23
C LYS A 137 -1.11 2.25 6.48
N GLU A 138 -1.22 2.22 5.16
CA GLU A 138 -1.67 3.38 4.39
C GLU A 138 -3.12 3.73 4.71
N ILE A 139 -4.00 2.73 4.85
CA ILE A 139 -5.40 2.93 5.25
C ILE A 139 -5.48 3.61 6.62
N GLU A 140 -4.75 3.12 7.62
CA GLU A 140 -4.71 3.72 8.96
C GLU A 140 -4.21 5.16 8.96
N ASN A 141 -3.30 5.50 8.03
CA ASN A 141 -2.68 6.81 7.96
C ASN A 141 -3.40 7.78 7.01
N VAL A 142 -4.46 7.39 6.32
CA VAL A 142 -5.19 8.28 5.40
C VAL A 142 -5.59 9.58 6.09
N ILE A 143 -6.10 9.51 7.32
CA ILE A 143 -6.53 10.70 8.07
C ILE A 143 -5.38 11.68 8.36
N THR A 144 -4.13 11.22 8.35
CA THR A 144 -2.97 12.08 8.61
C THR A 144 -2.59 12.95 7.41
N LEU A 145 -3.05 12.57 6.22
CA LEU A 145 -2.76 13.28 4.97
C LEU A 145 -3.39 14.69 4.94
N PRO A 146 -2.88 15.60 4.09
CA PRO A 146 -3.59 16.82 3.74
C PRO A 146 -4.96 16.54 3.13
N ILE A 147 -5.92 17.44 3.32
CA ILE A 147 -7.32 17.27 2.86
C ILE A 147 -7.41 16.87 1.38
N GLU A 148 -6.67 17.55 0.50
CA GLU A 148 -6.67 17.28 -0.94
C GLU A 148 -6.19 15.85 -1.26
N GLU A 149 -5.17 15.36 -0.53
CA GLU A 149 -4.66 14.00 -0.69
C GLU A 149 -5.59 12.95 -0.06
N ILE A 150 -6.37 13.30 0.96
CA ILE A 150 -7.44 12.42 1.48
C ILE A 150 -8.48 12.18 0.39
N GLU A 151 -8.99 13.23 -0.24
CA GLU A 151 -10.00 13.12 -1.29
C GLU A 151 -9.49 12.30 -2.47
N LYS A 152 -8.27 12.59 -2.91
CA LYS A 152 -7.61 11.88 -4.01
C LYS A 152 -7.37 10.41 -3.66
N THR A 153 -6.86 10.10 -2.46
CA THR A 153 -6.63 8.72 -2.02
C THR A 153 -7.95 7.96 -1.96
N TYR A 154 -8.96 8.52 -1.28
CA TYR A 154 -10.26 7.89 -1.14
C TYR A 154 -10.89 7.57 -2.49
N ASN A 155 -10.86 8.50 -3.46
CA ASN A 155 -11.48 8.30 -4.76
C ASN A 155 -10.78 7.25 -5.64
N ASN A 156 -9.47 7.06 -5.46
CA ASN A 156 -8.65 6.18 -6.29
C ASN A 156 -8.52 4.74 -5.76
N VAL A 157 -8.98 4.45 -4.55
CA VAL A 157 -8.93 3.10 -3.98
C VAL A 157 -10.18 2.26 -4.29
N ALA A 158 -10.04 0.95 -4.14
CA ALA A 158 -11.13 0.00 -4.33
C ALA A 158 -12.27 0.17 -3.29
N LYS A 159 -13.46 -0.36 -3.60
CA LYS A 159 -14.67 -0.16 -2.80
C LYS A 159 -14.53 -0.63 -1.35
N ASN A 160 -13.99 -1.83 -1.14
CA ASN A 160 -13.78 -2.32 0.23
C ASN A 160 -12.79 -1.43 1.00
N ILE A 161 -11.72 -0.97 0.34
CA ILE A 161 -10.75 -0.05 0.94
C ILE A 161 -11.39 1.26 1.38
N LYS A 162 -12.29 1.84 0.56
CA LYS A 162 -13.09 3.01 0.96
C LYS A 162 -13.85 2.73 2.25
N GLN A 163 -14.49 1.57 2.35
CA GLN A 163 -15.22 1.18 3.56
C GLN A 163 -14.28 1.04 4.77
N SER A 164 -13.13 0.39 4.60
CA SER A 164 -12.16 0.24 5.68
C SER A 164 -11.60 1.56 6.19
N ILE A 165 -11.35 2.54 5.30
CA ILE A 165 -10.98 3.91 5.69
C ILE A 165 -12.06 4.52 6.59
N ILE A 166 -13.33 4.38 6.21
CA ILE A 166 -14.46 4.91 6.98
C ILE A 166 -14.61 4.20 8.32
N ASP A 167 -14.54 2.88 8.34
CA ASP A 167 -14.70 2.09 9.56
C ASP A 167 -13.59 2.41 10.57
N ILE A 168 -12.35 2.56 10.10
CA ILE A 168 -11.21 2.95 10.94
C ILE A 168 -11.41 4.39 11.46
N ALA A 169 -11.88 5.31 10.62
CA ALA A 169 -12.18 6.66 11.07
C ALA A 169 -13.30 6.70 12.12
N VAL A 170 -14.36 5.94 11.93
CA VAL A 170 -15.45 5.80 12.89
C VAL A 170 -14.94 5.23 14.21
N GLN A 171 -14.13 4.16 14.18
CA GLN A 171 -13.53 3.61 15.41
C GLN A 171 -12.62 4.62 16.11
N GLY A 172 -11.81 5.37 15.36
CA GLY A 172 -10.98 6.45 15.91
C GLY A 172 -11.80 7.51 16.65
N ILE A 173 -12.93 7.94 16.06
CA ILE A 173 -13.87 8.88 16.70
C ILE A 173 -14.49 8.28 17.96
N VAL A 174 -14.99 7.04 17.90
CA VAL A 174 -15.60 6.34 19.05
C VAL A 174 -14.60 6.24 20.21
N ASN A 175 -13.34 5.94 19.91
CA ASN A 175 -12.27 5.77 20.87
C ASN A 175 -11.69 7.11 21.39
N ASN A 176 -12.20 8.26 20.93
CA ASN A 176 -11.64 9.59 21.20
C ASN A 176 -10.14 9.70 20.88
N ASP A 177 -9.70 9.05 19.81
CA ASP A 177 -8.31 9.13 19.36
C ASP A 177 -8.01 10.56 18.85
N PRO A 178 -6.99 11.25 19.40
CA PRO A 178 -6.60 12.60 18.98
C PRO A 178 -6.34 12.73 17.48
N LEU A 179 -5.95 11.66 16.80
CA LEU A 179 -5.72 11.64 15.35
C LEU A 179 -6.98 12.00 14.54
N TYR A 180 -8.16 11.75 15.11
CA TYR A 180 -9.47 11.96 14.50
C TYR A 180 -10.19 13.20 15.07
N SER A 181 -9.45 14.10 15.73
CA SER A 181 -10.00 15.34 16.30
C SER A 181 -10.13 16.49 15.30
N ASP A 182 -9.44 16.43 14.15
CA ASP A 182 -9.50 17.44 13.10
C ASP A 182 -10.85 17.38 12.35
N ARG A 183 -11.74 18.28 12.73
CA ARG A 183 -13.10 18.36 12.17
C ARG A 183 -13.12 18.58 10.66
N ASN A 184 -12.17 19.31 10.08
CA ASN A 184 -12.16 19.58 8.65
C ASN A 184 -11.94 18.28 7.86
N LYS A 185 -11.04 17.42 8.35
CA LYS A 185 -10.76 16.13 7.72
C LYS A 185 -11.91 15.13 7.88
N ILE A 186 -12.54 15.11 9.06
CA ILE A 186 -13.72 14.27 9.30
C ILE A 186 -14.90 14.72 8.42
N ASP A 187 -15.11 16.02 8.26
CA ASP A 187 -16.15 16.56 7.38
C ASP A 187 -15.94 16.17 5.92
N VAL A 188 -14.68 16.16 5.46
CA VAL A 188 -14.32 15.72 4.10
C VAL A 188 -14.66 14.23 3.91
N LEU A 189 -14.22 13.36 4.83
CA LEU A 189 -14.56 11.93 4.76
C LEU A 189 -16.09 11.69 4.85
N SER A 190 -16.79 12.47 5.67
CA SER A 190 -18.26 12.41 5.79
C SER A 190 -18.94 12.75 4.46
N LYS A 191 -18.47 13.78 3.75
CA LYS A 191 -18.99 14.16 2.43
C LYS A 191 -18.72 13.08 1.39
N LEU A 192 -17.52 12.52 1.37
CA LEU A 192 -17.14 11.45 0.44
C LEU A 192 -17.94 10.17 0.66
N TYR A 193 -18.21 9.82 1.92
CA TYR A 193 -19.02 8.67 2.29
C TYR A 193 -20.53 8.90 2.10
N GLY A 194 -20.97 10.16 2.16
CA GLY A 194 -22.37 10.56 2.05
C GLY A 194 -23.15 10.49 3.37
N LYS A 195 -22.48 10.34 4.52
CA LYS A 195 -23.08 10.34 5.86
C LYS A 195 -22.12 11.02 6.86
N ASP A 196 -22.68 11.71 7.84
CA ASP A 196 -21.90 12.30 8.94
C ASP A 196 -21.29 11.20 9.81
N LEU A 197 -19.95 11.13 9.81
CA LEU A 197 -19.21 10.12 10.57
C LEU A 197 -19.37 10.27 12.08
N ASN A 198 -19.64 11.47 12.60
CA ASN A 198 -19.91 11.67 14.02
C ASN A 198 -21.26 11.06 14.42
N ILE A 199 -22.27 11.14 13.55
CA ILE A 199 -23.57 10.47 13.78
C ILE A 199 -23.39 8.96 13.73
N VAL A 200 -22.65 8.45 12.74
CA VAL A 200 -22.35 7.01 12.64
C VAL A 200 -21.61 6.52 13.89
N ALA A 201 -20.59 7.25 14.36
CA ALA A 201 -19.84 6.92 15.56
C ALA A 201 -20.71 6.90 16.83
N ARG A 202 -21.60 7.88 17.01
CA ARG A 202 -22.54 7.91 18.14
C ARG A 202 -23.43 6.67 18.17
N ASN A 203 -24.01 6.30 17.02
CA ASN A 203 -24.85 5.11 16.93
C ASN A 203 -24.06 3.85 17.31
N VAL A 204 -22.84 3.69 16.79
CA VAL A 204 -21.97 2.53 17.13
C VAL A 204 -21.72 2.45 18.64
N ARG A 205 -21.45 3.59 19.29
CA ARG A 205 -21.23 3.65 20.73
C ARG A 205 -22.47 3.22 21.51
N GLU A 206 -23.65 3.72 21.14
CA GLU A 206 -24.92 3.36 21.79
C GLU A 206 -25.23 1.86 21.70
N TYR A 207 -24.98 1.23 20.56
CA TYR A 207 -25.15 -0.23 20.39
C TYR A 207 -24.10 -1.08 21.11
N SER A 208 -22.93 -0.52 21.43
CA SER A 208 -21.88 -1.25 22.16
C SER A 208 -22.10 -1.25 23.69
N GLU A 209 -22.94 -0.35 24.18
CA GLU A 209 -23.25 -0.19 25.62
C GLU A 209 -24.55 -0.92 26.03
N THR A 210 -25.22 -1.61 25.08
CA THR A 210 -26.43 -2.43 25.31
C THR A 210 -26.12 -3.93 25.29
#